data_AF-A0A661W8D4-F1
#
_entry.id   AF-A0A661W8D4-F1
#
_cell.length_a   1.000
_cell.length_b   1.000
_cell.length_c   1.000
_cell.angle_alpha   90.00
_cell.angle_beta   90.00
_cell.angle_gamma   90.00
#
_symmetry.space_group_name_H-M   'P 1'
#
loop_
_entity.id
_entity.type
_entity.pdbx_description
1 polymer ?
#
loop_
_entity_poly.entity_id
_entity_poly.type
_entity_poly.pdbx_seq_one_letter_code
_entity_poly.pdbx_strand_id
1 'polypeptide(L)' 'MQRVVYLGASILRGWVSFNFVELLGQRMEKDGFRFVNTGVSGDLAYNVLARSGHRDRPPA' A
#
# COMPACT_ATOMS: atom_id res chain seq x y z
N MET A 1 -0.01 -12.02 -14.34
CA MET A 1 -0.41 -11.68 -12.95
C MET A 1 0.22 -10.35 -12.57
N GLN A 2 -0.59 -9.32 -12.34
CA GLN A 2 -0.16 -7.96 -12.02
C GLN A 2 -0.20 -7.74 -10.51
N ARG A 3 0.92 -7.28 -9.93
CA ARG A 3 0.99 -6.93 -8.51
C ARG A 3 0.76 -5.43 -8.33
N VAL A 4 -0.15 -5.09 -7.42
CA VAL A 4 -0.45 -3.70 -7.05
C VAL A 4 -0.12 -3.51 -5.58
N VAL A 5 0.73 -2.54 -5.28
CA VAL A 5 1.17 -2.24 -3.91
C VAL A 5 0.58 -0.92 -3.50
N TYR A 6 -0.17 -0.92 -2.40
CA TYR A 6 -0.70 0.30 -1.80
C TYR A 6 0.23 0.79 -0.70
N LEU A 7 0.55 2.09 -0.72
CA LEU A 7 1.33 2.79 0.30
C LEU A 7 0.42 3.80 1.00
N GLY A 8 0.49 3.88 2.33
CA GLY A 8 -0.40 4.76 3.09
C GLY A 8 -0.36 4.52 4.58
N ALA A 9 -1.31 5.14 5.27
CA ALA A 9 -1.35 5.18 6.73
C ALA A 9 -2.41 4.23 7.32
N SER A 10 -3.04 4.63 8.44
CA SER A 10 -4.04 3.86 9.18
C SER A 10 -5.30 3.51 8.38
N ILE A 11 -5.78 4.40 7.50
CA ILE A 11 -6.95 4.14 6.64
C ILE A 11 -6.67 2.97 5.71
N LEU A 12 -5.50 2.98 5.05
CA LEU A 12 -5.08 1.89 4.19
C LEU A 12 -4.92 0.59 4.99
N ARG A 13 -4.29 0.65 6.17
CA ARG A 13 -4.09 -0.51 7.04
C ARG A 13 -5.40 -1.23 7.40
N GLY A 14 -6.52 -0.49 7.44
CA GLY A 14 -7.85 -1.08 7.59
C GLY A 14 -8.12 -1.72 8.96
N TRP A 15 -7.35 -1.39 10.01
CA TRP A 15 -7.48 -2.00 11.34
C TRP A 15 -8.68 -1.50 12.16
N VAL A 16 -9.05 -0.24 12.00
CA VAL A 16 -10.19 0.37 12.74
C VAL A 16 -11.49 0.27 11.94
N SER A 17 -11.40 -0.09 10.66
CA SER A 17 -12.54 -0.12 9.74
C SER A 17 -12.37 -1.27 8.73
N PHE A 18 -12.71 -1.03 7.47
CA PHE A 18 -12.74 -2.04 6.41
C PHE A 18 -11.42 -2.10 5.63
N ASN A 19 -10.86 -3.30 5.47
CA ASN A 19 -9.71 -3.54 4.60
C ASN A 19 -10.15 -3.67 3.13
N PHE A 20 -10.26 -2.54 2.42
CA PHE A 20 -10.67 -2.55 1.01
C PHE A 20 -9.68 -3.29 0.09
N VAL A 21 -8.43 -3.47 0.50
CA VAL A 21 -7.41 -4.19 -0.28
C VAL A 21 -7.74 -5.68 -0.38
N GLU A 22 -8.27 -6.27 0.70
CA GLU A 22 -8.77 -7.66 0.69
C GLU A 22 -9.99 -7.80 -0.22
N LEU A 23 -10.93 -6.84 -0.17
CA LEU A 23 -12.10 -6.84 -1.04
C LEU A 23 -11.70 -6.80 -2.52
N LEU A 24 -10.71 -5.96 -2.88
CA LEU A 24 -10.20 -5.90 -4.25
C LEU A 24 -9.51 -7.20 -4.65
N GLY A 25 -8.76 -7.82 -3.73
CA GLY A 25 -8.20 -9.16 -3.92
C GLY A 25 -9.27 -10.17 -4.30
N GLN A 26 -10.32 -10.28 -3.48
CA GLN A 26 -11.43 -11.22 -3.72
C GLN A 26 -12.14 -10.98 -5.07
N ARG A 27 -12.26 -9.73 -5.52
CA ARG A 27 -12.99 -9.39 -6.75
C ARG A 27 -12.17 -9.59 -8.02
N MET A 28 -10.87 -9.30 -7.97
CA MET A 28 -10.02 -9.18 -9.16
C MET A 28 -8.91 -10.23 -9.24
N GLU A 29 -8.83 -11.17 -8.30
CA GLU A 29 -7.87 -12.28 -8.37
C GLU A 29 -8.01 -13.08 -9.67
N LYS A 30 -9.26 -13.38 -10.07
CA LYS A 30 -9.57 -14.05 -11.35
C LYS A 30 -9.15 -13.25 -12.59
N ASP A 31 -9.03 -11.92 -12.45
CA ASP A 31 -8.58 -11.02 -13.52
C ASP A 31 -7.04 -10.91 -13.53
N GLY A 32 -6.36 -11.70 -12.70
CA GLY A 32 -4.91 -11.79 -12.64
C GLY A 32 -4.25 -10.72 -11.77
N PHE A 33 -5.00 -10.07 -10.87
CA PHE A 33 -4.45 -9.06 -9.96
C PHE A 33 -4.12 -9.65 -8.58
N ARG A 34 -3.01 -9.19 -8.00
CA ARG A 34 -2.67 -9.45 -6.60
C ARG A 34 -2.33 -8.16 -5.89
N PHE A 35 -3.09 -7.82 -4.86
CA PHE A 35 -2.89 -6.59 -4.10
C PHE A 35 -2.06 -6.83 -2.84
N VAL A 36 -1.28 -5.83 -2.46
CA VAL A 36 -0.44 -5.82 -1.25
C VAL A 36 -0.74 -4.55 -0.45
N ASN A 37 -1.14 -4.73 0.80
CA ASN A 37 -1.37 -3.64 1.74
C ASN A 37 -0.08 -3.37 2.53
N THR A 38 0.46 -2.15 2.46
CA THR A 38 1.64 -1.73 3.25
C THR A 38 1.33 -0.56 4.20
N GLY A 39 0.06 -0.43 4.58
CA GLY A 39 -0.41 0.63 5.45
C GLY A 39 0.17 0.56 6.87
N VAL A 40 0.75 1.66 7.35
CA VAL A 40 1.29 1.77 8.72
C VAL A 40 0.63 2.93 9.44
N SER A 41 0.08 2.69 10.63
CA SER A 41 -0.60 3.74 11.40
C SER A 41 0.36 4.88 11.73
N GLY A 42 -0.04 6.12 11.46
CA GLY A 42 0.76 7.31 11.74
C GLY A 42 1.82 7.64 10.69
N ASP A 43 1.91 6.89 9.59
CA ASP A 43 2.81 7.22 8.50
C ASP A 43 2.44 8.54 7.80
N LEU A 44 3.47 9.36 7.58
CA LEU A 44 3.44 10.46 6.63
C LEU A 44 4.07 10.02 5.31
N ALA A 45 3.86 10.81 4.25
CA ALA A 45 4.50 10.56 2.95
C ALA A 45 6.04 10.48 3.05
N TYR A 46 6.66 11.22 3.99
CA TYR A 46 8.09 11.13 4.24
C TYR A 46 8.51 9.74 4.74
N ASN A 47 7.72 9.10 5.61
CA ASN A 47 8.01 7.76 6.13
C ASN A 47 7.97 6.74 5.00
N VAL A 48 7.01 6.89 4.08
CA VAL A 48 6.89 6.08 2.87
C VAL A 48 8.15 6.23 2.04
N LEU A 49 8.55 7.46 1.71
CA LEU A 49 9.75 7.72 0.93
C LEU A 49 11.01 7.13 1.59
N ALA A 50 11.17 7.33 2.90
CA ALA A 50 12.34 6.88 3.65
C ALA A 50 12.51 5.34 3.61
N ARG A 51 11.43 4.58 3.72
CA ARG A 51 11.49 3.10 3.66
C ARG A 51 11.44 2.53 2.25
N SER A 52 11.12 3.35 1.25
CA SER A 52 11.06 2.92 -0.17
C SER A 52 12.45 2.74 -0.79
N GLY A 53 13.53 3.05 -0.06
CA GLY A 53 14.90 2.97 -0.59
C GLY A 53 15.23 4.08 -1.59
N HIS A 54 14.37 5.09 -1.78
CA HIS A 54 14.60 6.20 -2.70
C HIS A 54 15.49 7.33 -2.13
N ARG A 55 16.06 7.15 -0.93
CA ARG A 55 16.96 8.15 -0.30
C ARG A 55 18.25 8.41 -1.08
N ASP A 56 18.62 7.54 -2.02
CA ASP A 56 19.86 7.70 -2.81
C ASP A 56 19.71 8.65 -4.00
N ARG A 57 18.52 9.23 -4.24
CA ARG A 57 18.29 10.22 -5.31
C ARG A 57 18.05 11.61 -4.69
N PRO A 58 18.93 12.60 -4.93
CA PRO A 58 18.68 13.96 -4.48
C PRO A 58 17.41 14.52 -5.13
N PRO A 59 16.65 15.40 -4.44
CA PRO A 59 15.49 16.07 -5.03
C PRO A 59 15.95 16.87 -6.26
N ALA A 60 15.19 16.73 -7.35
CA ALA A 60 15.37 17.51 -8.58
C ALA A 60 14.94 18.98 -8.38
#